data_AF-A0A961TPI7-F1
#
_entry.id   AF-A0A961TPI7-F1
#
_cell.length_a   1.000
_cell.length_b   1.000
_cell.length_c   1.000
_cell.angle_alpha   90.00
_cell.angle_beta   90.00
_cell.angle_gamma   90.00
#
_symmetry.space_group_name_H-M   'P 1'
#
loop_
_entity.id
_entity.type
_entity.pdbx_description
1 polymer ?
#
loop_
_entity_poly.entity_id
_entity_poly.type
_entity_poly.pdbx_seq_one_letter_code
_entity_poly.pdbx_strand_id
1 'polypeptide(L)'
;MNKPERETFARREIVPARKLKGRVSATLKASGNDFVSAPVDELKLTYAGVEGDFHAGMVRASGGREPWYQRGTEMRNERQVSILSKEELAGIADTMGLTRIEAGWIGANIVLEDIPDMTFL
;
A
#
# COMPACT_ATOMS: atom_id res chain seq x y z
N MET A 1 1.37 34.70 -33.14
CA MET A 1 1.92 34.17 -31.86
C MET A 1 1.10 32.94 -31.50
N ASN A 2 1.60 31.75 -31.83
CA ASN A 2 0.88 30.50 -31.64
C ASN A 2 0.82 30.16 -30.15
N LYS A 3 -0.39 30.01 -29.62
CA LYS A 3 -0.64 29.48 -28.28
C LYS A 3 -0.19 28.02 -28.27
N PRO A 4 0.58 27.55 -27.28
CA PRO A 4 0.97 26.14 -27.25
C PRO A 4 -0.31 25.29 -27.16
N GLU A 5 -0.44 24.36 -28.09
CA GLU A 5 -1.44 23.30 -28.05
C GLU A 5 -1.31 22.62 -26.68
N ARG A 6 -2.39 22.64 -25.90
CA ARG A 6 -2.44 21.85 -24.67
C ARG A 6 -2.34 20.40 -25.14
N GLU A 7 -1.29 19.70 -24.69
CA GLU A 7 -1.17 18.27 -24.84
C GLU A 7 -2.53 17.65 -24.57
N THR A 8 -3.07 17.04 -25.62
CA THR A 8 -4.29 16.28 -25.61
C THR A 8 -4.18 15.31 -24.45
N PHE A 9 -5.06 15.43 -23.45
CA PHE A 9 -5.30 14.34 -22.51
C PHE A 9 -5.67 13.15 -23.39
N ALA A 10 -4.70 12.25 -23.64
CA ALA A 10 -4.95 11.01 -24.34
C ALA A 10 -6.20 10.41 -23.70
N ARG A 11 -7.22 10.14 -24.52
CA ARG A 11 -8.51 9.61 -24.08
C ARG A 11 -8.23 8.51 -23.07
N ARG A 12 -8.48 8.77 -21.78
CA ARG A 12 -8.36 7.75 -20.75
C ARG A 12 -9.40 6.71 -21.11
N GLU A 13 -8.95 5.51 -21.47
CA GLU A 13 -9.84 4.39 -21.68
C GLU A 13 -10.49 4.08 -20.33
N ILE A 14 -11.78 4.34 -20.21
CA ILE A 14 -12.54 4.00 -19.01
C ILE A 14 -12.79 2.50 -19.07
N VAL A 15 -11.97 1.74 -18.36
CA VAL A 15 -12.15 0.29 -18.23
C VAL A 15 -13.27 0.04 -17.22
N PRO A 16 -14.27 -0.81 -17.51
CA PRO A 16 -15.30 -1.18 -16.55
C PRO A 16 -14.72 -1.83 -15.29
N ALA A 17 -15.42 -1.70 -14.17
CA ALA A 17 -15.06 -2.40 -12.94
C ALA A 17 -15.01 -3.92 -13.16
N ARG A 18 -13.96 -4.57 -12.63
CA ARG A 18 -13.76 -6.02 -12.75
C ARG A 18 -13.84 -6.67 -11.38
N LYS A 19 -14.40 -7.88 -11.33
CA LYS A 19 -14.34 -8.73 -10.14
C LYS A 19 -13.14 -9.65 -10.27
N LEU A 20 -12.24 -9.60 -9.31
CA LEU A 20 -11.11 -10.50 -9.18
C LEU A 20 -11.33 -11.40 -7.97
N LYS A 21 -10.79 -12.61 -8.04
CA LYS A 21 -10.72 -13.51 -6.89
C LYS A 21 -9.28 -13.59 -6.47
N GLY A 22 -9.04 -13.43 -5.17
CA GLY A 22 -7.74 -13.63 -4.55
C GLY A 22 -7.93 -14.21 -3.17
N ARG A 23 -6.82 -14.60 -2.56
CA ARG A 23 -6.80 -15.17 -1.21
C ARG A 23 -5.91 -14.33 -0.31
N VAL A 24 -6.37 -14.07 0.91
CA VAL A 24 -5.49 -13.56 1.97
C VAL A 24 -4.56 -14.70 2.38
N SER A 25 -3.27 -14.56 2.08
CA SER A 25 -2.24 -15.55 2.41
C SER A 25 -1.57 -15.28 3.74
N ALA A 26 -1.54 -14.02 4.18
CA ALA A 26 -1.06 -13.63 5.49
C ALA A 26 -1.71 -12.34 5.99
N THR A 27 -1.81 -12.23 7.31
CA THR A 27 -2.17 -11.03 8.05
C THR A 27 -1.03 -10.65 8.99
N LEU A 28 -0.68 -9.36 9.02
CA LEU A 28 0.43 -8.83 9.79
C LEU A 28 0.05 -7.51 10.47
N LYS A 29 0.66 -7.24 11.62
CA LYS A 29 0.45 -6.00 12.37
C LYS A 29 1.77 -5.45 12.90
N ALA A 30 1.97 -4.14 12.74
CA ALA A 30 3.08 -3.41 13.32
C ALA A 30 2.69 -2.92 14.73
N SER A 31 2.85 -3.76 15.76
CA SER A 31 2.48 -3.40 17.14
C SER A 31 3.59 -2.74 17.95
N GLY A 32 4.74 -2.49 17.32
CA GLY A 32 5.88 -1.82 17.93
C GLY A 32 5.86 -0.31 17.78
N ASN A 33 7.04 0.28 17.91
CA ASN A 33 7.27 1.72 17.72
C ASN A 33 7.77 2.07 16.31
N ASP A 34 7.70 1.12 15.37
CA ASP A 34 8.09 1.29 13.97
C ASP A 34 7.11 0.56 13.04
N PHE A 35 7.38 0.62 11.73
CA PHE A 35 6.51 0.07 10.70
C PHE A 35 6.70 -1.44 10.46
N VAL A 36 7.70 -2.09 11.06
CA VAL A 36 7.96 -3.51 10.83
C VAL A 36 6.81 -4.30 11.44
N SER A 37 6.18 -5.12 10.62
CA SER A 37 5.00 -5.89 11.02
C SER A 37 5.34 -7.37 11.21
N ALA A 38 4.61 -8.01 12.13
CA ALA A 38 4.75 -9.43 12.42
C ALA A 38 3.42 -10.17 12.10
N PRO A 39 3.48 -11.46 11.76
CA PRO A 39 2.27 -12.26 11.51
C PRO A 39 1.32 -12.26 12.71
N VAL A 40 0.02 -12.20 12.42
CA VAL A 40 -1.08 -12.32 13.39
C VAL A 40 -2.20 -13.15 12.78
N ASP A 41 -3.00 -13.81 13.61
CA ASP A 41 -4.11 -14.65 13.13
C ASP A 41 -5.27 -13.84 12.54
N GLU A 42 -5.47 -12.61 13.02
CA GLU A 42 -6.55 -11.73 12.59
C GLU A 42 -6.20 -10.25 12.69
N LEU A 43 -6.92 -9.43 11.91
CA LEU A 43 -6.86 -7.97 11.95
C LEU A 43 -8.24 -7.40 12.23
N LYS A 44 -8.34 -6.56 13.26
CA LYS A 44 -9.54 -5.77 13.53
C LYS A 44 -9.44 -4.41 12.85
N LEU A 45 -10.26 -4.22 11.82
CA LEU A 45 -10.30 -2.99 11.03
C LEU A 45 -11.33 -2.00 11.58
N THR A 46 -10.94 -0.73 11.63
CA THR A 46 -11.75 0.41 12.04
C THR A 46 -11.60 1.55 11.03
N TYR A 47 -12.36 2.64 11.20
CA TYR A 47 -12.14 3.87 10.41
C TYR A 47 -10.76 4.52 10.62
N ALA A 48 -10.03 4.10 11.65
CA ALA A 48 -8.67 4.53 11.94
C ALA A 48 -7.60 3.58 11.35
N GLY A 49 -8.00 2.47 10.70
CA GLY A 49 -7.08 1.41 10.27
C GLY A 49 -7.14 0.17 11.17
N VAL A 50 -6.04 -0.59 11.17
CA VAL A 50 -5.87 -1.79 12.02
C VAL A 50 -5.71 -1.36 13.48
N GLU A 51 -6.55 -1.88 14.38
CA GLU A 51 -6.47 -1.54 15.81
C GLU A 51 -5.13 -1.96 16.43
N GLY A 52 -4.44 -1.00 17.06
CA GLY A 52 -3.13 -1.21 17.69
C GLY A 52 -1.97 -1.38 16.70
N ASP A 53 -2.15 -1.00 15.44
CA ASP A 53 -1.07 -0.89 14.46
C ASP A 53 -0.39 0.48 14.55
N PHE A 54 0.91 0.53 14.24
CA PHE A 54 1.73 1.73 14.19
C PHE A 54 1.13 2.82 13.28
N HIS A 55 0.44 2.45 12.21
CA HIS A 55 -0.18 3.37 11.27
C HIS A 55 -1.64 3.72 11.61
N ALA A 56 -2.17 3.19 12.72
CA ALA A 56 -3.53 3.44 13.14
C ALA A 56 -3.72 4.91 13.53
N GLY A 57 -4.81 5.51 13.06
CA GLY A 57 -5.17 6.88 13.39
C GLY A 57 -6.06 7.51 12.33
N MET A 58 -6.94 8.40 12.76
CA MET A 58 -7.74 9.24 11.87
C MET A 58 -6.89 10.31 11.17
N VAL A 59 -5.79 10.71 11.79
CA VAL A 59 -4.85 11.71 11.31
C VAL A 59 -3.42 11.19 11.46
N ARG A 60 -2.50 11.78 10.70
CA ARG A 60 -1.06 11.52 10.80
C ARG A 60 -0.28 12.78 10.43
N ALA A 61 1.01 12.78 10.73
CA ALA A 61 1.94 13.77 10.19
C ALA A 61 2.26 13.50 8.71
N SER A 62 2.41 14.56 7.93
CA SER A 62 2.94 14.51 6.56
C SER A 62 4.40 14.07 6.55
N GLY A 63 4.81 13.36 5.49
CA GLY A 63 6.17 12.86 5.30
C GLY A 63 6.72 13.12 3.91
N GLY A 64 7.71 12.32 3.49
CA GLY A 64 8.29 12.44 2.13
C GLY A 64 7.34 12.07 1.00
N ARG A 65 6.19 11.44 1.33
CA ARG A 65 5.17 11.02 0.38
C ARG A 65 4.15 12.12 0.07
N GLU A 66 4.13 13.20 0.86
CA GLU A 66 3.25 14.37 0.66
C GLU A 66 4.10 15.65 0.52
N PRO A 67 4.89 15.78 -0.56
CA PRO A 67 5.84 16.89 -0.73
C PRO A 67 5.18 18.27 -0.85
N TRP A 68 3.85 18.32 -1.01
CA TRP A 68 3.08 19.57 -1.08
C TRP A 68 2.69 20.13 0.31
N TYR A 69 2.99 19.43 1.41
CA TYR A 69 2.87 19.96 2.77
C TYR A 69 4.24 20.19 3.40
N GLN A 70 4.32 21.13 4.33
CA GLN A 70 5.45 21.19 5.25
C GLN A 70 5.53 19.86 6.02
N ARG A 71 6.73 19.29 6.15
CA ARG A 71 6.92 18.03 6.90
C ARG A 71 6.42 18.19 8.33
N GLY A 72 5.67 17.20 8.81
CA GLY A 72 5.09 17.22 10.15
C GLY A 72 3.70 17.84 10.25
N THR A 73 3.16 18.43 9.17
CA THR A 73 1.78 18.93 9.15
C THR A 73 0.80 17.79 9.43
N GLU A 74 -0.11 18.00 10.39
CA GLU A 74 -1.20 17.07 10.64
C GLU A 74 -2.17 17.06 9.45
N MET A 75 -2.52 15.87 8.97
CA MET A 75 -3.43 15.67 7.86
C MET A 75 -4.22 14.38 8.01
N ARG A 76 -5.25 14.20 7.17
CA ARG A 76 -6.03 12.97 7.14
C ARG A 76 -5.13 11.77 6.83
N ASN A 77 -5.30 10.69 7.59
CA ASN A 77 -4.57 9.46 7.32
C ASN A 77 -5.25 8.66 6.20
N GLU A 78 -4.65 8.67 5.02
CA GLU A 78 -5.04 7.87 3.85
C GLU A 78 -4.18 6.60 3.70
N ARG A 79 -3.30 6.31 4.66
CA ARG A 79 -2.28 5.25 4.62
C ARG A 79 -2.44 4.27 5.81
N GLN A 80 -3.69 3.98 6.15
CA GLN A 80 -4.06 3.21 7.34
C GLN A 80 -3.83 1.70 7.21
N VAL A 81 -3.74 1.19 5.97
CA VAL A 81 -3.55 -0.24 5.67
C VAL A 81 -2.58 -0.36 4.50
N SER A 82 -1.66 -1.31 4.57
CA SER A 82 -0.80 -1.72 3.45
C SER A 82 -1.16 -3.14 2.99
N ILE A 83 -1.31 -3.33 1.69
CA ILE A 83 -1.64 -4.61 1.06
C ILE A 83 -0.55 -4.90 0.02
N LEU A 84 0.02 -6.10 0.05
CA LEU A 84 1.02 -6.54 -0.92
C LEU A 84 0.59 -7.83 -1.63
N SER A 85 1.09 -8.05 -2.83
CA SER A 85 0.96 -9.33 -3.55
C SER A 85 2.16 -10.23 -3.25
N LYS A 86 1.89 -11.52 -3.04
CA LYS A 86 2.91 -12.56 -2.90
C LYS A 86 3.72 -12.75 -4.19
N GLU A 87 3.07 -12.64 -5.34
CA GLU A 87 3.68 -12.73 -6.67
C GLU A 87 4.63 -11.55 -6.90
N GLU A 88 4.21 -10.33 -6.57
CA GLU A 88 5.06 -9.14 -6.69
C GLU A 88 6.25 -9.19 -5.71
N LEU A 89 6.04 -9.64 -4.46
CA LEU A 89 7.14 -9.85 -3.51
C LEU A 89 8.20 -10.83 -4.04
N ALA A 90 7.76 -11.92 -4.68
CA ALA A 90 8.66 -12.88 -5.31
C ALA A 90 9.43 -12.24 -6.49
N GLY A 91 8.75 -11.48 -7.35
CA GLY A 91 9.37 -10.77 -8.46
C GLY A 91 10.40 -9.71 -8.01
N ILE A 92 10.11 -8.99 -6.93
CA ILE A 92 11.06 -8.03 -6.33
C ILE A 92 12.28 -8.78 -5.77
N ALA A 93 12.07 -9.89 -5.06
CA ALA A 93 13.17 -10.69 -4.52
C ALA A 93 14.11 -11.20 -5.63
N ASP A 94 13.54 -11.75 -6.71
CA ASP A 94 14.29 -12.20 -7.89
C ASP A 94 15.08 -11.06 -8.53
N THR A 95 14.44 -9.92 -8.77
CA THR A 95 15.07 -8.71 -9.33
C THR A 95 16.25 -8.23 -8.47
N MET A 96 16.14 -8.36 -7.15
CA MET A 96 17.19 -7.96 -6.21
C MET A 96 18.26 -9.05 -6.00
N GLY A 97 18.11 -10.25 -6.56
CA GLY A 97 19.01 -11.39 -6.31
C GLY A 97 18.91 -11.93 -4.88
N LEU A 98 17.75 -11.78 -4.23
CA LEU A 98 17.48 -12.25 -2.88
C LEU A 98 16.71 -13.56 -2.90
N THR A 99 16.94 -14.41 -1.90
CA THR A 99 16.16 -15.65 -1.74
C THR A 99 14.68 -15.38 -1.50
N ARG A 100 14.35 -14.30 -0.78
CA ARG A 100 12.98 -13.85 -0.51
C ARG A 100 12.97 -12.44 0.06
N ILE A 101 11.81 -11.81 0.00
CA ILE A 101 11.48 -10.59 0.75
C ILE A 101 10.27 -10.91 1.62
N GLU A 102 10.41 -10.75 2.93
CA GLU A 102 9.27 -10.90 3.84
C GLU A 102 8.41 -9.64 3.81
N ALA A 103 7.10 -9.83 3.69
CA ALA A 103 6.14 -8.71 3.67
C ALA A 103 6.24 -7.83 4.92
N GLY A 104 6.54 -8.44 6.08
CA GLY A 104 6.70 -7.75 7.35
C GLY A 104 7.88 -6.78 7.40
N TRP A 105 8.95 -7.04 6.64
CA TRP A 105 10.12 -6.16 6.58
C TRP A 105 9.82 -4.79 5.97
N ILE A 106 8.74 -4.71 5.19
CA ILE A 106 8.30 -3.49 4.51
C ILE A 106 6.90 -3.05 4.96
N GLY A 107 6.45 -3.51 6.12
CA GLY A 107 5.27 -3.01 6.82
C GLY A 107 3.93 -3.35 6.16
N ALA A 108 3.80 -4.55 5.58
CA ALA A 108 2.52 -5.03 5.09
C ALA A 108 1.54 -5.27 6.26
N ASN A 109 0.24 -5.11 6.02
CA ASN A 109 -0.80 -5.64 6.90
C ASN A 109 -1.46 -6.87 6.29
N ILE A 110 -1.69 -6.88 4.98
CA ILE A 110 -2.36 -7.97 4.28
C ILE A 110 -1.47 -8.41 3.13
N VAL A 111 -1.29 -9.72 2.98
CA VAL A 111 -0.67 -10.29 1.78
C VAL A 111 -1.73 -11.05 1.00
N LEU A 112 -1.93 -10.68 -0.25
CA LEU A 112 -2.82 -11.36 -1.18
C LEU A 112 -2.03 -12.30 -2.09
N GLU A 113 -2.70 -13.33 -2.57
CA GLU A 113 -2.25 -14.18 -3.67
C GLU A 113 -3.41 -14.43 -4.65
N ASP A 114 -3.06 -14.97 -5.81
CA ASP A 114 -3.91 -15.21 -6.99
C ASP A 114 -4.37 -13.93 -7.71
N ILE A 115 -3.68 -12.81 -7.44
CA ILE A 115 -3.89 -11.52 -8.10
C ILE A 115 -2.55 -11.03 -8.67
N PRO A 116 -2.14 -11.52 -9.86
CA PRO A 116 -0.94 -11.02 -10.52
C PRO A 116 -1.10 -9.53 -10.87
N ASP A 117 0.02 -8.81 -10.92
CA ASP A 117 0.09 -7.38 -11.28
C ASP A 117 -0.81 -6.48 -10.42
N MET A 118 -0.93 -6.78 -9.13
CA MET A 118 -1.82 -6.08 -8.19
C MET A 118 -1.55 -4.56 -8.12
N THR A 119 -0.30 -4.13 -8.30
CA THR A 119 0.09 -2.70 -8.34
C THR A 119 -0.62 -1.92 -9.45
N PHE A 120 -1.08 -2.59 -10.51
CA PHE A 120 -1.71 -1.96 -11.68
C PHE A 120 -3.25 -2.00 -11.66
N LEU A 121 -3.87 -2.40 -10.54
CA LEU A 121 -5.33 -2.41 -10.35
C LEU A 121 -5.92 -1.03 -10.05
#